data_AF-A0A939Y554-F1
#
_entry.id   AF-A0A939Y554-F1
#
_cell.length_a   1.000
_cell.length_b   1.000
_cell.length_c   1.000
_cell.angle_alpha   90.00
_cell.angle_beta   90.00
_cell.angle_gamma   90.00
#
_symmetry.space_group_name_H-M   'P 1'
#
loop_
_entity.id
_entity.type
_entity.pdbx_description
1 polymer ?
#
loop_
_entity_poly.entity_id
_entity_poly.type
_entity_poly.pdbx_seq_one_letter_code
_entity_poly.pdbx_strand_id
1 'polypeptide(L)' 'MTQKKDTFEERLLALEELVKELETGGMPLDKTLKAYEQGEKLAESLKKDLQSAEERLTVLRGDDA' A
#
# COMPACT_ATOMS: atom_id res chain seq x y z
N MET A 1 -23.24 -2.32 10.85
CA MET A 1 -21.88 -2.80 10.61
C MET A 1 -21.18 -1.74 9.77
N THR A 2 -20.52 -0.77 10.40
CA THR A 2 -19.82 0.31 9.68
C THR A 2 -18.60 -0.30 8.99
N GLN A 3 -18.56 -0.28 7.66
CA GLN A 3 -17.39 -0.67 6.88
C GLN A 3 -16.19 0.15 7.40
N LYS A 4 -15.24 -0.51 8.07
CA LYS A 4 -13.93 0.08 8.32
C LYS A 4 -13.31 0.28 6.93
N LYS A 5 -13.22 1.53 6.48
CA LYS A 5 -12.26 1.88 5.44
C LYS A 5 -10.90 1.67 6.09
N ASP A 6 -10.14 0.69 5.62
CA ASP A 6 -8.74 0.56 6.02
C ASP A 6 -8.05 1.90 5.76
N THR A 7 -7.35 2.45 6.74
CA THR A 7 -6.64 3.72 6.57
C THR A 7 -5.36 3.52 5.77
N PHE A 8 -4.71 4.62 5.37
CA PHE A 8 -3.39 4.55 4.72
C PHE A 8 -2.37 3.86 5.64
N GLU A 9 -2.38 4.22 6.92
CA GLU A 9 -1.48 3.70 7.95
C GLU A 9 -1.71 2.21 8.19
N GLU A 10 -2.97 1.76 8.23
CA GLU A 10 -3.30 0.34 8.38
C GLU A 10 -2.81 -0.49 7.17
N ARG A 11 -2.98 0.04 5.94
CA ARG A 11 -2.46 -0.61 4.73
C ARG A 11 -0.93 -0.62 4.67
N LEU A 12 -0.29 0.45 5.13
CA LEU A 12 1.16 0.55 5.19
C LEU A 12 1.74 -0.50 6.15
N LEU A 13 1.17 -0.60 7.35
CA LEU A 13 1.55 -1.64 8.32
C LEU A 13 1.39 -3.05 7.74
N ALA A 14 0.26 -3.32 7.07
CA ALA A 14 0.03 -4.62 6.43
C ALA A 14 1.09 -4.94 5.36
N LEU A 15 1.52 -3.93 4.58
CA LEU A 15 2.59 -4.11 3.59
C LEU A 15 3.94 -4.39 4.27
N GLU A 16 4.28 -3.68 5.35
CA GLU A 16 5.51 -3.90 6.11
C GLU A 16 5.57 -5.31 6.72
N GLU A 17 4.47 -5.79 7.28
CA GLU A 17 4.36 -7.15 7.81
C GLU A 17 4.56 -8.19 6.70
N LEU A 18 3.94 -7.98 5.54
CA LEU A 18 4.06 -8.88 4.41
C LEU A 18 5.49 -8.94 3.86
N VAL A 19 6.16 -7.79 3.76
CA VAL A 19 7.58 -7.72 3.36
C VAL A 19 8.45 -8.47 4.36
N LYS A 20 8.22 -8.28 5.65
CA LYS A 20 8.96 -9.00 6.70
C LYS A 20 8.77 -10.51 6.63
N GLU A 21 7.55 -10.98 6.33
CA GLU A 21 7.28 -12.40 6.11
C GLU A 21 8.03 -12.94 4.89
N LEU A 22 8.04 -12.20 3.78
CA LEU A 22 8.78 -12.56 2.57
C LEU A 22 10.30 -12.62 2.81
N GLU A 23 10.85 -11.66 3.55
CA GLU A 23 12.29 -11.58 3.89
C GLU A 23 12.73 -12.68 4.86
N THR A 24 11.86 -13.08 5.79
CA THR A 24 12.14 -14.18 6.73
C THR A 24 12.33 -15.50 5.99
N GLY A 25 11.69 -15.66 4.83
CA GLY A 25 11.73 -16.90 4.05
C GLY A 25 11.04 -18.06 4.76
N GLY A 26 11.20 -19.27 4.22
CA GLY A 26 10.58 -20.48 4.79
C GLY A 26 9.10 -20.68 4.44
N MET A 27 8.50 -19.79 3.66
CA MET A 27 7.16 -19.98 3.10
C MET A 27 7.18 -20.95 1.90
N PRO A 28 6.17 -21.84 1.78
CA PRO A 28 5.94 -22.60 0.56
C PRO A 28 5.73 -21.66 -0.64
N LEU A 29 6.17 -22.08 -1.82
CA LEU A 29 6.11 -21.28 -3.06
C LEU A 29 4.74 -20.66 -3.33
N ASP A 30 3.65 -21.43 -3.18
CA ASP A 30 2.28 -20.94 -3.38
C ASP A 30 1.91 -19.79 -2.41
N LYS A 31 2.38 -19.86 -1.15
CA LYS A 31 2.18 -18.78 -0.18
C LYS A 31 3.02 -17.55 -0.51
N THR A 32 4.27 -17.76 -0.92
CA THR A 32 5.16 -16.67 -1.35
C THR A 32 4.57 -15.91 -2.53
N LEU A 33 4.01 -16.62 -3.52
CA LEU A 33 3.35 -16.00 -4.68
C LEU A 33 2.12 -15.18 -4.26
N LYS A 34 1.27 -15.72 -3.39
CA LYS A 34 0.11 -15.00 -2.86
C LYS A 34 0.49 -13.76 -2.07
N ALA A 35 1.49 -13.88 -1.20
CA ALA A 35 2.00 -12.75 -0.43
C ALA A 35 2.53 -11.67 -1.38
N TYR A 36 3.32 -12.04 -2.40
CA TYR A 36 3.81 -11.09 -3.39
C TYR A 36 2.68 -10.34 -4.11
N GLU A 37 1.67 -11.06 -4.62
CA GLU A 37 0.51 -10.43 -5.29
C GLU A 37 -0.27 -9.48 -4.37
N GLN A 38 -0.39 -9.84 -3.09
CA GLN A 38 -1.04 -8.98 -2.08
C GLN A 38 -0.19 -7.73 -1.79
N GLY A 39 1.13 -7.90 -1.65
CA GLY A 39 2.08 -6.81 -1.46
C GLY A 39 2.07 -5.82 -2.63
N GLU A 40 2.03 -6.32 -3.87
CA GLU A 40 1.96 -5.48 -5.07
C GLU A 40 0.69 -4.62 -5.08
N LYS A 41 -0.47 -5.21 -4.77
CA LYS A 41 -1.74 -4.48 -4.70
C LYS A 41 -1.75 -3.42 -3.60
N LEU A 42 -1.21 -3.74 -2.43
CA LEU A 42 -1.07 -2.79 -1.32
C LEU A 42 -0.17 -1.63 -1.73
N ALA A 43 1.00 -1.92 -2.29
CA ALA A 43 1.94 -0.90 -2.74
C ALA A 43 1.34 0.02 -3.82
N GLU A 44 0.61 -0.54 -4.79
CA GLU A 44 -0.07 0.24 -5.81
C GLU A 44 -1.13 1.17 -5.20
N SER A 45 -1.90 0.67 -4.22
CA SER A 45 -2.93 1.47 -3.54
C SER A 45 -2.33 2.64 -2.75
N LEU A 46 -1.27 2.38 -1.98
CA LEU A 46 -0.56 3.41 -1.20
C LEU A 46 0.06 4.47 -2.11
N LYS A 47 0.64 4.04 -3.25
CA LYS A 47 1.18 4.95 -4.26
C LYS A 47 0.09 5.88 -4.82
N LYS A 48 -1.11 5.36 -5.11
CA LYS A 48 -2.25 6.16 -5.58
C LYS A 48 -2.72 7.16 -4.53
N ASP A 49 -2.73 6.79 -3.26
CA ASP A 49 -3.09 7.71 -2.17
C ASP A 49 -2.09 8.87 -2.09
N LEU A 50 -0.78 8.57 -2.15
CA LEU A 50 0.27 9.58 -2.14
C LEU A 50 0.19 10.49 -3.37
N GLN A 51 -0.01 9.93 -4.56
CA GLN A 51 -0.18 10.71 -5.78
C GLN A 51 -1.40 11.64 -5.68
N SER A 52 -2.52 11.15 -5.17
CA SER A 52 -3.73 11.97 -4.99
C SER A 52 -3.50 13.11 -3.99
N ALA A 53 -2.71 12.84 -2.93
CA ALA A 53 -2.32 13.87 -1.96
C ALA A 53 -1.39 14.91 -2.58
N GLU A 54 -0.43 14.48 -3.40
CA GLU A 54 0.49 15.36 -4.14
C GLU A 54 -0.26 16.23 -5.14
N GLU A 55 -1.14 15.66 -5.98
CA GLU A 55 -1.97 16.40 -6.93
C GLU A 55 -2.80 17.49 -6.22
N ARG A 56 -3.40 17.14 -5.08
CA ARG A 56 -4.16 18.10 -4.28
C ARG A 56 -3.28 19.22 -3.73
N LEU A 57 -2.04 18.92 -3.34
CA LEU A 57 -1.07 19.94 -2.90
C LEU A 57 -0.65 20.86 -4.05
N THR A 58 -0.42 20.34 -5.24
CA THR A 58 -0.07 21.11 -6.45
C THR A 58 -1.16 22.11 -6.79
N VAL A 59 -2.43 21.67 -6.83
CA VAL A 59 -3.59 22.54 -7.05
C VAL A 59 -3.68 23.64 -5.97
N LEU A 60 -3.45 23.28 -4.70
CA LEU A 60 -3.50 24.24 -3.59
C LEU A 60 -2.35 25.26 -3.62
N ARG A 61 -1.19 24.88 -4.15
CA ARG A 61 -0.03 25.77 -4.32
C ARG A 61 -0.20 26.73 -5.49
N GLY A 62 -1.15 26.47 -6.39
CA GLY A 62 -1.32 27.25 -7.62
C GLY A 62 -0.19 27.00 -8.62
N ASP A 63 0.49 25.85 -8.50
CA ASP A 63 1.54 25.43 -9.43
C ASP A 63 0.96 24.90 -10.76
N ASP A 64 -0.37 24.91 -10.91
CA ASP A 64 -1.05 24.82 -12.21
C ASP A 64 -0.92 26.17 -12.95
N ALA A 65 0.16 26.34 -13.72
CA ALA A 65 0.36 27.44 -14.67
C ALA A 65 0.33 26.91 -16.11
#